data_AF-A0AAN0X6V1-F1
#
_entry.id   AF-A0AAN0X6V1-F1
#
_cell.length_a   1.000
_cell.length_b   1.000
_cell.length_c   1.000
_cell.angle_alpha   90.00
_cell.angle_beta   90.00
_cell.angle_gamma   90.00
#
_symmetry.space_group_name_H-M   'P 1'
#
loop_
_entity.id
_entity.type
_entity.pdbx_description
1 polymer ?
#
loop_
_entity_poly.entity_id
_entity_poly.type
_entity_poly.pdbx_seq_one_letter_code
_entity_poly.pdbx_strand_id
1 'polypeptide(L)'
;MSNLAYKTYRTEDLRVEFLNKGFTEEAVDFILLHNDNSNFEVLREKMNSLEQQMINVEQNLEKDIEFIRMEFNNKLENLDTKIDNVEKNLQKDISNLERSLLKEIERNNAVLREEMKKDNAILREEMKRDNAVLREEMKKDNAVLREEMKKDNAVLLEKLDMSNKVLLEKLKIGNRMLNLISLIGMPIITSILVYIITNYFGRG
;
A
#
# COMPACT_ATOMS: atom_id res chain seq x y z
N MET A 1 -80.17 3.04 45.33
CA MET A 1 -80.62 4.24 44.61
C MET A 1 -81.81 3.83 43.76
N SER A 2 -82.98 4.38 44.07
CA SER A 2 -84.26 4.01 43.47
C SER A 2 -84.26 4.31 41.97
N ASN A 3 -84.57 3.32 41.14
CA ASN A 3 -84.71 3.49 39.69
C ASN A 3 -86.03 4.25 39.44
N LEU A 4 -85.94 5.56 39.19
CA LEU A 4 -87.10 6.38 38.86
C LEU A 4 -87.44 6.11 37.39
N ALA A 5 -88.33 5.16 37.14
CA ALA A 5 -88.84 4.89 35.80
C ALA A 5 -89.63 6.13 35.32
N TYR A 6 -89.03 6.91 34.41
CA TYR A 6 -89.76 7.97 33.72
C TYR A 6 -90.79 7.33 32.79
N LYS A 7 -92.07 7.40 33.15
CA LYS A 7 -93.16 7.09 32.22
C LYS A 7 -93.25 8.20 31.19
N THR A 8 -92.98 7.89 29.93
CA THR A 8 -93.34 8.76 28.80
C THR A 8 -94.84 8.62 28.57
N TYR A 9 -95.62 9.65 28.94
CA TYR A 9 -97.03 9.73 28.63
C TYR A 9 -97.22 10.48 27.31
N ARG A 10 -98.08 9.99 26.42
CA ARG A 10 -98.51 10.80 25.26
C ARG A 10 -99.46 11.89 25.76
N THR A 11 -99.53 13.01 25.05
CA THR A 11 -100.41 14.14 25.40
C THR A 11 -101.86 13.70 25.62
N GLU A 12 -102.32 12.72 24.84
CA GLU A 12 -103.66 12.13 24.95
C GLU A 12 -103.86 11.35 26.26
N ASP A 13 -102.84 10.60 26.69
CA ASP A 13 -102.89 9.82 27.93
C ASP A 13 -102.92 10.78 29.15
N LEU A 14 -102.20 11.91 29.07
CA LEU A 14 -102.24 12.98 30.07
C LEU A 14 -103.60 13.70 30.07
N ARG A 15 -104.15 14.01 28.89
CA ARG A 15 -105.47 14.66 28.75
C ARG A 15 -106.53 13.86 29.50
N VAL A 16 -106.59 12.56 29.25
CA VAL A 16 -107.53 11.64 29.92
C VAL A 16 -107.30 11.59 31.44
N GLU A 17 -106.04 11.54 31.90
CA GLU A 17 -105.73 11.52 33.34
C GLU A 17 -106.17 12.80 34.07
N PHE A 18 -105.96 13.98 33.46
CA PHE A 18 -106.40 15.25 34.05
C PHE A 18 -107.92 15.38 34.09
N LEU A 19 -108.63 14.98 33.03
CA LEU A 19 -110.09 14.97 33.01
C LEU A 19 -110.66 14.03 34.09
N ASN A 20 -110.09 12.83 34.24
CA ASN A 20 -110.49 11.88 35.29
C ASN A 20 -110.22 12.37 36.71
N LYS A 21 -109.28 13.31 36.91
CA LYS A 21 -109.01 13.98 38.18
C LYS A 21 -109.93 15.19 38.43
N GLY A 22 -110.87 15.47 37.52
CA GLY A 22 -111.90 16.51 37.69
C GLY A 22 -111.51 17.89 37.14
N PHE A 23 -110.43 18.01 36.37
CA PHE A 23 -110.14 19.24 35.63
C PHE A 23 -111.12 19.39 34.45
N THR A 24 -111.51 20.63 34.12
CA THR A 24 -112.39 20.89 32.97
C THR A 24 -111.63 20.77 31.65
N GLU A 25 -112.33 20.49 30.55
CA GLU A 25 -111.68 20.42 29.23
C GLU A 25 -110.92 21.69 28.90
N GLU A 26 -111.45 22.86 29.24
CA GLU A 26 -110.83 24.15 28.99
C GLU A 26 -109.54 24.33 29.81
N ALA A 27 -109.51 23.85 31.05
CA ALA A 27 -108.32 23.91 31.89
C ALA A 27 -107.23 22.95 31.42
N VAL A 28 -107.62 21.75 30.97
CA VAL A 28 -106.69 20.76 30.41
C VAL A 28 -106.14 21.23 29.07
N ASP A 29 -106.99 21.76 28.19
CA ASP A 29 -106.60 22.34 26.92
C ASP A 29 -105.71 23.58 27.13
N PHE A 30 -105.98 24.40 28.15
CA PHE A 30 -105.07 25.49 28.53
C PHE A 30 -103.69 24.95 28.94
N ILE A 31 -103.62 23.96 29.83
CA ILE A 31 -102.35 23.40 30.32
C ILE A 31 -101.57 22.67 29.22
N LEU A 32 -102.26 21.93 28.34
CA LEU A 32 -101.63 21.11 27.30
C LEU A 32 -101.36 21.88 26.00
N LEU A 33 -102.17 22.88 25.65
CA LEU A 33 -102.02 23.69 24.43
C LEU A 33 -101.33 25.03 24.66
N HIS A 34 -101.40 25.62 25.86
CA HIS A 34 -100.69 26.87 26.22
C HIS A 34 -99.40 26.61 27.01
N ASN A 35 -98.87 25.39 26.97
CA ASN A 35 -97.48 25.16 27.34
C ASN A 35 -96.61 25.73 26.21
N ASP A 36 -96.42 27.05 26.24
CA ASP A 36 -95.57 27.79 25.32
C ASP A 36 -94.14 27.27 25.44
N ASN A 37 -93.84 26.23 24.66
CA ASN A 37 -92.53 25.60 24.61
C ASN A 37 -91.48 26.46 23.87
N SER A 38 -91.68 27.78 23.86
CA SER A 38 -90.80 28.80 23.28
C SER A 38 -89.36 28.64 23.75
N ASN A 39 -89.14 28.17 24.98
CA ASN A 39 -87.81 27.87 25.50
C ASN A 39 -87.12 26.71 24.76
N PHE A 40 -87.85 25.68 24.32
CA PHE A 40 -87.29 24.57 23.54
C PHE A 40 -86.98 24.97 22.10
N GLU A 41 -87.80 25.83 21.48
CA GLU A 41 -87.51 26.28 20.12
C GLU A 41 -86.32 27.25 20.10
N VAL A 42 -86.18 28.13 21.09
CA VAL A 42 -84.96 28.92 21.28
C VAL A 42 -83.74 28.02 21.50
N LEU A 43 -83.89 26.92 22.25
CA LEU A 43 -82.80 25.96 22.47
C LEU A 43 -82.42 25.22 21.18
N ARG A 44 -83.41 24.79 20.39
CA ARG A 44 -83.22 24.13 19.09
C ARG A 44 -82.48 25.04 18.11
N GLU A 45 -82.89 26.30 17.99
CA GLU A 45 -82.19 27.26 17.13
C GLU A 45 -80.74 27.52 17.58
N LYS A 46 -80.50 27.62 18.90
CA LYS A 46 -79.14 27.72 19.43
C LYS A 46 -78.30 26.48 19.14
N MET A 47 -78.89 25.28 19.25
CA MET A 47 -78.22 24.02 18.90
C MET A 47 -77.86 23.98 17.42
N ASN A 48 -78.79 24.34 16.53
CA ASN A 48 -78.55 24.40 15.09
C ASN A 48 -77.44 25.41 14.75
N SER A 49 -77.46 26.59 15.40
CA SER A 49 -76.40 27.59 15.23
C SER A 49 -75.05 27.08 15.72
N LEU A 50 -75.00 26.35 16.83
CA LEU A 50 -73.77 25.77 17.37
C LEU A 50 -73.22 24.69 16.43
N GLU A 51 -74.08 23.84 15.90
CA GLU A 51 -73.72 22.80 14.92
C GLU A 51 -73.09 23.43 13.67
N GLN A 52 -73.66 24.51 13.14
CA GLN A 52 -73.08 25.23 12.01
C GLN A 52 -71.73 25.88 12.34
N GLN A 53 -71.58 26.41 13.57
CA GLN A 53 -70.29 26.93 14.02
C GLN A 53 -69.23 25.82 14.12
N MET A 54 -69.61 24.63 14.62
CA MET A 54 -68.72 23.48 14.68
C MET A 54 -68.27 23.03 13.29
N ILE A 55 -69.20 22.90 12.34
CA ILE A 55 -68.89 22.54 10.94
C ILE A 55 -67.93 23.57 10.32
N ASN A 56 -68.15 24.87 10.55
CA ASN A 56 -67.25 25.91 10.04
C ASN A 56 -65.85 25.80 10.64
N VAL A 57 -65.73 25.48 11.93
CA VAL A 57 -64.42 25.27 12.58
C VAL A 57 -63.73 24.04 11.99
N GLU A 58 -64.44 22.92 11.82
CA GLU A 58 -63.91 21.70 11.22
C GLU A 58 -63.37 21.98 9.80
N GLN A 59 -64.16 22.63 8.95
CA GLN A 59 -63.74 22.98 7.59
C GLN A 59 -62.52 23.90 7.53
N ASN A 60 -62.39 24.84 8.48
CA ASN A 60 -61.22 25.71 8.55
C ASN A 60 -59.98 24.92 8.98
N LEU A 61 -60.10 24.02 9.96
CA LEU A 61 -59.01 23.16 10.38
C LEU A 61 -58.57 22.20 9.28
N GLU A 62 -59.50 21.64 8.50
CA GLU A 62 -59.18 20.82 7.33
C GLU A 62 -58.35 21.59 6.29
N LYS A 63 -58.74 22.83 5.99
CA LYS A 63 -57.99 23.70 5.07
C LYS A 63 -56.59 24.03 5.60
N ASP A 64 -56.46 24.34 6.89
CA ASP A 64 -55.16 24.62 7.50
C ASP A 64 -54.24 23.40 7.45
N ILE A 65 -54.78 22.20 7.72
CA ILE A 65 -54.04 20.93 7.62
C ILE A 65 -53.59 20.68 6.18
N GLU A 66 -54.47 20.89 5.20
CA GLU A 66 -54.14 20.72 3.78
C GLU A 66 -53.05 21.71 3.34
N PHE A 67 -53.16 22.98 3.75
CA PHE A 67 -52.17 24.00 3.47
C PHE A 67 -50.79 23.63 4.04
N ILE A 68 -50.75 23.24 5.32
CA ILE A 68 -49.51 22.80 5.99
C ILE A 68 -48.92 21.59 5.25
N ARG A 69 -49.75 20.59 4.91
CA ARG A 69 -49.29 19.40 4.17
C ARG A 69 -48.65 19.76 2.83
N MET A 70 -49.27 20.68 2.09
CA MET A 70 -48.75 21.16 0.82
C MET A 70 -47.41 21.91 0.99
N GLU A 71 -47.31 22.77 2.01
CA GLU A 71 -46.06 23.49 2.31
C GLU A 71 -44.92 22.53 2.67
N PHE A 72 -45.20 21.51 3.49
CA PHE A 72 -44.22 20.48 3.84
C PHE A 72 -43.76 19.66 2.63
N ASN A 73 -44.68 19.22 1.76
CA ASN A 73 -44.33 18.49 0.55
C ASN A 73 -43.43 19.32 -0.38
N ASN A 74 -43.76 20.59 -0.59
CA ASN A 74 -42.93 21.50 -1.38
C ASN A 74 -41.52 21.66 -0.79
N LYS A 75 -41.39 21.71 0.55
CA LYS A 75 -40.08 21.77 1.21
C LYS A 75 -39.29 20.48 1.04
N LEU A 76 -39.94 19.32 1.11
CA LEU A 76 -39.32 18.01 0.87
C LEU A 76 -38.81 17.89 -0.57
N GLU A 77 -39.63 18.22 -1.56
CA GLU A 77 -39.21 18.19 -2.99
C GLU A 77 -38.02 19.12 -3.27
N ASN A 78 -37.99 20.30 -2.64
CA ASN A 78 -36.85 21.21 -2.72
C ASN A 78 -35.59 20.64 -2.07
N LEU A 79 -35.73 19.90 -0.95
CA LEU A 79 -34.60 19.23 -0.30
C LEU A 79 -34.08 18.08 -1.15
N ASP A 80 -34.96 17.25 -1.72
CA ASP A 80 -34.58 16.16 -2.63
C ASP A 80 -33.79 16.70 -3.83
N THR A 81 -34.29 17.77 -4.44
CA THR A 81 -33.59 18.44 -5.56
C THR A 81 -32.21 18.96 -5.14
N LYS A 82 -32.06 19.50 -3.92
CA LYS A 82 -30.75 19.95 -3.42
C LYS A 82 -29.81 18.78 -3.15
N ILE A 83 -30.32 17.68 -2.59
CA ILE A 83 -29.56 16.46 -2.33
C ILE A 83 -29.04 15.88 -3.64
N ASP A 84 -29.90 15.74 -4.66
CA ASP A 84 -29.52 15.25 -5.99
C ASP A 84 -28.40 16.08 -6.62
N ASN A 85 -28.47 17.42 -6.46
CA ASN A 85 -27.44 18.31 -6.98
C ASN A 85 -26.11 18.16 -6.23
N VAL A 86 -26.16 18.01 -4.90
CA VAL A 86 -24.96 17.74 -4.10
C VAL A 86 -24.35 16.40 -4.49
N GLU A 87 -25.16 15.35 -4.65
CA GLU A 87 -24.68 14.03 -5.06
C GLU A 87 -24.00 14.07 -6.43
N LYS A 88 -24.61 14.70 -7.43
CA LYS A 88 -24.02 14.88 -8.77
C LYS A 88 -22.68 15.62 -8.74
N ASN A 89 -22.59 16.67 -7.92
CA ASN A 89 -21.35 17.44 -7.77
C ASN A 89 -20.26 16.60 -7.11
N LEU A 90 -20.59 15.86 -6.04
CA LEU A 90 -19.64 14.97 -5.38
C LEU A 90 -19.15 13.84 -6.30
N GLN A 91 -20.04 13.23 -7.09
CA GLN A 91 -19.66 12.21 -8.08
C GLN A 91 -18.68 12.77 -9.12
N LYS A 92 -18.91 14.01 -9.59
CA LYS A 92 -18.00 14.70 -10.52
C LYS A 92 -16.65 15.00 -9.89
N ASP A 93 -16.63 15.48 -8.64
CA ASP A 93 -15.39 15.79 -7.93
C ASP A 93 -14.55 14.53 -7.69
N ILE A 94 -15.19 13.43 -7.27
CA ILE A 94 -14.55 12.12 -7.13
C ILE A 94 -13.92 11.67 -8.46
N SER A 95 -14.69 11.70 -9.55
CA SER A 95 -14.20 11.34 -10.89
C SER A 95 -13.01 12.20 -11.35
N ASN A 96 -13.00 13.49 -11.00
CA ASN A 96 -11.89 14.38 -11.32
C ASN A 96 -10.64 14.08 -10.48
N LEU A 97 -10.84 13.76 -9.20
CA LEU A 97 -9.76 13.39 -8.29
C LEU A 97 -9.10 12.07 -8.73
N GLU A 98 -9.90 11.05 -9.06
CA GLU A 98 -9.41 9.75 -9.59
C GLU A 98 -8.57 9.94 -10.86
N ARG A 99 -9.06 10.74 -11.81
CA ARG A 99 -8.32 11.04 -13.05
C ARG A 99 -7.01 11.77 -12.77
N SER A 100 -6.99 12.68 -11.80
CA SER A 100 -5.79 13.45 -11.45
C SER A 100 -4.74 12.55 -10.79
N LEU A 101 -5.17 11.70 -9.86
CA LEU A 101 -4.32 10.72 -9.21
C LEU A 101 -3.72 9.72 -10.21
N LEU A 102 -4.53 9.21 -11.14
CA LEU A 102 -4.06 8.28 -12.17
C LEU A 102 -2.98 8.91 -13.06
N LYS A 103 -3.18 10.17 -13.48
CA LYS A 103 -2.15 10.93 -14.22
C LYS A 103 -0.87 11.14 -13.43
N GLU A 104 -0.96 11.37 -12.13
CA GLU A 104 0.21 11.54 -11.27
C GLU A 104 1.01 10.24 -11.11
N ILE A 105 0.31 9.12 -10.91
CA ILE A 105 0.92 7.78 -10.87
C ILE A 105 1.62 7.46 -12.20
N GLU A 106 0.98 7.73 -13.34
CA GLU A 106 1.57 7.53 -14.67
C GLU A 106 2.86 8.35 -14.86
N ARG A 107 2.85 9.62 -14.45
CA ARG A 107 4.04 10.49 -14.52
C ARG A 107 5.16 9.96 -13.62
N ASN A 108 4.86 9.61 -12.38
CA ASN A 108 5.86 9.10 -11.44
C ASN A 108 6.48 7.79 -11.95
N ASN A 109 5.66 6.89 -12.50
CA ASN A 109 6.13 5.65 -13.12
C ASN A 109 7.02 5.92 -14.35
N ALA A 110 6.72 6.93 -15.15
CA ALA A 110 7.55 7.31 -16.29
C ALA A 110 8.92 7.86 -15.83
N VAL A 111 8.93 8.72 -14.82
CA VAL A 111 10.17 9.25 -14.22
C VAL A 111 11.04 8.12 -13.68
N LEU A 112 10.46 7.21 -12.89
CA LEU A 112 11.18 6.09 -12.31
C LEU A 112 11.80 5.17 -13.38
N ARG A 113 11.09 4.92 -14.49
CA ARG A 113 11.61 4.13 -15.61
C ARG A 113 12.81 4.78 -16.27
N GLU A 114 12.78 6.10 -16.47
CA GLU A 114 13.91 6.83 -17.05
C GLU A 114 15.11 6.89 -16.11
N GLU A 115 14.90 7.08 -14.81
CA GLU A 115 15.96 7.02 -13.79
C GLU A 115 16.64 5.64 -13.79
N MET A 116 15.85 4.56 -13.72
CA MET A 116 16.38 3.19 -13.80
C MET A 116 17.18 2.93 -15.09
N LYS A 117 16.73 3.48 -16.22
CA LYS A 117 17.43 3.33 -17.50
C LYS A 117 18.77 4.06 -17.48
N LYS A 118 18.81 5.26 -16.91
CA LYS A 118 20.04 6.05 -16.74
C LYS A 118 21.03 5.35 -15.81
N ASP A 119 20.57 4.86 -14.67
CA ASP A 119 21.43 4.15 -13.70
C ASP A 119 22.00 2.86 -14.29
N ASN A 120 21.18 2.09 -15.02
CA ASN A 120 21.66 0.92 -15.76
C ASN A 120 22.71 1.27 -16.82
N ALA A 121 22.60 2.43 -17.49
CA ALA A 121 23.60 2.88 -18.44
C ALA A 121 24.91 3.25 -17.74
N ILE A 122 24.83 3.96 -16.61
CA ILE A 122 26.01 4.31 -15.78
C ILE A 122 26.73 3.05 -15.31
N LEU A 123 26.01 2.08 -14.73
CA LEU A 123 26.58 0.82 -14.26
C LEU A 123 27.28 0.04 -15.37
N ARG A 124 26.71 0.02 -16.59
CA ARG A 124 27.35 -0.62 -17.74
C ARG A 124 28.67 0.05 -18.13
N GLU A 125 28.73 1.37 -18.10
CA GLU A 125 29.96 2.11 -18.42
C GLU A 125 31.01 2.00 -17.31
N GLU A 126 30.61 1.94 -16.04
CA GLU A 126 31.50 1.63 -14.92
C GLU A 126 32.12 0.24 -15.08
N MET A 127 31.30 -0.80 -15.29
CA MET A 127 31.82 -2.16 -15.51
C MET A 127 32.77 -2.26 -16.71
N LYS A 128 32.52 -1.52 -17.79
CA LYS A 128 33.45 -1.47 -18.94
C LYS A 128 34.78 -0.83 -18.56
N ARG A 129 34.75 0.28 -17.82
CA ARG A 129 35.95 0.97 -17.34
C ARG A 129 36.76 0.08 -16.40
N ASP A 130 36.11 -0.54 -15.41
CA ASP A 130 36.78 -1.41 -14.44
C ASP A 130 37.41 -2.62 -15.13
N ASN A 131 36.70 -3.24 -16.09
CA ASN A 131 37.26 -4.32 -16.91
C ASN A 131 38.47 -3.86 -17.76
N ALA A 132 38.48 -2.63 -18.26
CA ALA A 132 39.63 -2.08 -18.98
C ALA A 132 40.82 -1.85 -18.06
N VAL A 133 40.59 -1.30 -16.87
CA VAL A 133 41.62 -1.11 -15.83
C VAL A 133 42.25 -2.45 -15.45
N LEU A 134 41.43 -3.46 -15.12
CA LEU A 134 41.91 -4.80 -14.76
C LEU A 134 42.76 -5.44 -15.87
N ARG A 135 42.38 -5.25 -17.15
CA ARG A 135 43.19 -5.75 -18.28
C ARG A 135 44.56 -5.07 -18.37
N GLU A 136 44.62 -3.77 -18.15
CA GLU A 136 45.90 -3.04 -18.17
C GLU A 136 46.79 -3.39 -16.97
N GLU A 137 46.21 -3.59 -15.78
CA GLU A 137 46.94 -4.09 -14.62
C GLU A 137 47.53 -5.47 -14.88
N MET A 138 46.73 -6.43 -15.38
CA MET A 138 47.24 -7.76 -15.73
C MET A 138 48.35 -7.74 -16.79
N LYS A 139 48.30 -6.80 -17.75
CA LYS A 139 49.39 -6.63 -18.73
C LYS A 139 50.67 -6.15 -18.07
N LYS A 140 50.57 -5.18 -17.15
CA LYS A 140 51.72 -4.65 -16.40
C LYS A 140 52.33 -5.75 -15.54
N ASP A 141 51.51 -6.48 -14.79
CA ASP A 141 51.99 -7.57 -13.94
C ASP A 141 52.68 -8.67 -14.75
N ASN A 142 52.09 -9.06 -15.89
CA ASN A 142 52.73 -10.00 -16.82
C ASN A 142 54.06 -9.47 -17.39
N ALA A 143 54.18 -8.16 -17.64
CA ALA A 143 55.42 -7.56 -18.10
C ALA A 143 56.49 -7.58 -17.00
N VAL A 144 56.12 -7.25 -15.76
CA VAL A 144 57.01 -7.35 -14.58
C VAL A 144 57.52 -8.78 -14.43
N LEU A 145 56.64 -9.77 -14.41
CA LEU A 145 57.00 -11.18 -14.30
C LEU A 145 57.97 -11.64 -15.41
N ARG A 146 57.77 -11.19 -16.66
CA ARG A 146 58.68 -11.50 -17.77
C ARG A 146 60.08 -10.91 -17.55
N GLU A 147 60.17 -9.69 -17.05
CA GLU A 147 61.47 -9.05 -16.76
C GLU A 147 62.18 -9.72 -15.58
N GLU A 148 61.45 -10.11 -14.54
CA GLU A 148 61.99 -10.89 -13.43
C GLU A 148 62.57 -12.23 -13.90
N MET A 149 61.82 -13.00 -14.70
CA MET A 149 62.31 -14.26 -15.26
C MET A 149 63.55 -14.09 -16.13
N LYS A 150 63.65 -13.00 -16.92
CA LYS A 150 64.86 -12.72 -17.71
C LYS A 150 66.07 -12.47 -16.81
N LYS A 151 65.90 -11.70 -15.73
CA LYS A 151 66.97 -11.43 -14.76
C LYS A 151 67.39 -12.72 -14.07
N ASP A 152 66.45 -13.53 -13.60
CA ASP A 152 66.74 -14.82 -12.97
C ASP A 152 67.49 -15.76 -13.92
N ASN A 153 67.06 -15.81 -15.19
CA ASN A 153 67.73 -16.63 -16.20
C ASN A 153 69.16 -16.13 -16.52
N ALA A 154 69.38 -14.81 -16.54
CA ALA A 154 70.72 -14.23 -16.70
C ALA A 154 71.64 -14.59 -15.52
N VAL A 155 71.13 -14.51 -14.29
CA VAL A 155 71.87 -14.94 -13.08
C VAL A 155 72.20 -16.44 -13.14
N LEU A 156 71.28 -17.28 -13.61
CA LEU A 156 71.54 -18.71 -13.78
C LEU A 156 72.64 -18.98 -14.82
N LEU A 157 72.62 -18.29 -15.96
CA LEU A 157 73.66 -18.40 -16.99
C LEU A 157 75.04 -17.99 -16.45
N GLU A 158 75.11 -16.87 -15.72
CA GLU A 158 76.36 -16.41 -15.11
C GLU A 158 76.92 -17.43 -14.11
N LYS A 159 76.06 -18.01 -13.26
CA LYS A 159 76.45 -19.07 -12.32
C LYS A 159 76.99 -20.31 -13.04
N LEU A 160 76.37 -20.71 -14.15
CA LEU A 160 76.85 -21.83 -14.97
C LEU A 160 78.23 -21.53 -15.58
N ASP A 161 78.42 -20.33 -16.14
CA ASP A 161 79.70 -19.90 -16.71
C ASP A 161 80.83 -19.86 -15.67
N MET A 162 80.54 -19.34 -14.47
CA MET A 162 81.48 -19.35 -13.35
C MET A 162 81.85 -20.78 -12.94
N SER A 163 80.86 -21.67 -12.84
CA SER A 163 81.08 -23.09 -12.50
C SER A 163 81.96 -23.78 -13.54
N ASN A 164 81.68 -23.57 -14.82
CA ASN A 164 82.47 -24.11 -15.93
C ASN A 164 83.91 -23.59 -15.91
N LYS A 165 84.14 -22.30 -15.64
CA LYS A 165 85.49 -21.74 -15.49
C LYS A 165 86.26 -22.40 -14.35
N VAL A 166 85.62 -22.58 -13.19
CA VAL A 166 86.24 -23.25 -12.03
C VAL A 166 86.58 -24.70 -12.36
N LEU A 167 85.70 -25.43 -13.04
CA LEU A 167 85.95 -26.82 -13.46
C LEU A 167 87.14 -26.92 -14.41
N LEU A 168 87.23 -26.01 -15.39
CA LEU A 168 88.34 -25.97 -16.34
C LEU A 168 89.68 -25.71 -15.65
N GLU A 169 89.72 -24.77 -14.69
CA GLU A 169 90.94 -24.53 -13.89
C GLU A 169 91.34 -25.75 -13.07
N LYS A 170 90.38 -26.44 -12.42
CA LYS A 170 90.65 -27.70 -11.71
C LYS A 170 91.25 -28.77 -12.63
N LEU A 171 90.71 -28.92 -13.85
CA LEU A 171 91.23 -29.86 -14.85
C LEU A 171 92.64 -29.49 -15.31
N LYS A 172 92.91 -28.20 -15.57
CA LYS A 172 94.26 -27.73 -15.91
C LYS A 172 95.27 -28.03 -14.82
N ILE A 173 94.92 -27.78 -13.55
CA ILE A 173 95.76 -28.10 -12.39
C ILE A 173 96.01 -29.61 -12.32
N GLY A 174 94.95 -30.42 -12.47
CA GLY A 174 95.07 -31.88 -12.52
C GLY A 174 96.02 -32.36 -13.62
N ASN A 175 95.92 -31.79 -14.83
CA ASN A 175 96.81 -32.12 -15.94
C ASN A 175 98.26 -31.71 -15.68
N ARG A 176 98.49 -30.54 -15.06
CA ARG A 176 99.84 -30.11 -14.63
C ARG A 176 100.44 -31.08 -13.61
N MET A 177 99.64 -31.55 -12.66
CA MET A 177 100.06 -32.57 -11.69
C MET A 177 100.42 -33.90 -12.35
N LEU A 178 99.59 -34.36 -13.28
CA LEU A 178 99.84 -35.60 -14.02
C LEU A 178 101.13 -35.51 -14.84
N ASN A 179 101.35 -34.37 -15.50
CA ASN A 179 102.60 -34.09 -16.22
C ASN A 179 103.81 -34.09 -15.28
N LEU A 180 103.72 -33.48 -14.08
CA LEU A 180 104.80 -33.51 -13.09
C LEU A 180 105.12 -34.93 -12.61
N ILE A 181 104.09 -35.74 -12.33
CA ILE A 181 104.25 -37.15 -11.94
C ILE A 181 104.91 -37.95 -13.07
N SER A 182 104.46 -37.76 -14.31
CA SER A 182 105.01 -38.48 -15.47
C SER A 182 106.46 -38.07 -15.78
N LEU A 183 106.78 -36.77 -15.74
CA LEU A 183 108.08 -36.24 -16.13
C LEU A 183 109.16 -36.41 -15.05
N ILE A 184 108.79 -36.26 -13.76
CA ILE A 184 109.75 -36.27 -12.65
C ILE A 184 109.55 -37.52 -11.79
N GLY A 185 108.31 -37.82 -11.40
CA GLY A 185 108.00 -38.92 -10.49
C GLY A 185 108.32 -40.31 -11.06
N MET A 186 107.90 -40.61 -12.29
CA MET A 186 108.12 -41.91 -12.92
C MET A 186 109.60 -42.23 -13.13
N PRO A 187 110.45 -41.30 -13.65
CA PRO A 187 111.90 -41.53 -13.70
C PRO A 187 112.49 -41.86 -12.34
N ILE A 188 112.16 -41.09 -11.29
CA ILE A 188 112.64 -41.35 -9.92
C ILE A 188 112.25 -42.76 -9.46
N ILE A 189 110.99 -43.15 -9.63
CA ILE A 189 110.49 -44.49 -9.26
C ILE A 189 111.24 -45.58 -10.05
N THR A 190 111.40 -45.42 -11.36
CA THR A 190 112.13 -46.39 -12.19
C THR A 190 113.59 -46.52 -11.76
N SER A 191 114.27 -45.41 -11.45
CA SER A 191 115.64 -45.42 -10.94
C SER A 191 115.75 -46.15 -9.59
N ILE A 192 114.80 -45.94 -8.67
CA ILE A 192 114.76 -46.66 -7.39
C ILE A 192 114.55 -48.16 -7.60
N LEU A 193 113.62 -48.56 -8.47
CA LEU A 193 113.35 -49.97 -8.78
C LEU A 193 114.57 -50.66 -9.40
N VAL A 194 115.21 -50.02 -10.39
CA VAL A 194 116.45 -50.53 -11.01
C VAL A 194 117.53 -50.70 -9.95
N TYR A 195 117.75 -49.71 -9.08
CA TYR A 195 118.73 -49.79 -8.00
C TYR A 195 118.50 -50.99 -7.07
N ILE A 196 117.25 -51.23 -6.65
CA ILE A 196 116.90 -52.38 -5.79
C ILE A 196 117.18 -53.70 -6.51
N ILE A 197 116.74 -53.85 -7.77
CA ILE A 197 116.95 -55.06 -8.57
C ILE A 197 118.45 -55.34 -8.75
N THR A 198 119.24 -54.34 -9.15
CA THR A 198 120.69 -54.49 -9.32
C THR A 198 121.38 -54.88 -8.01
N ASN A 199 120.97 -54.34 -6.86
CA ASN A 199 121.56 -54.68 -5.57
C ASN A 199 121.15 -56.07 -5.05
N TYR A 200 119.96 -56.57 -5.42
CA TYR A 200 119.48 -57.90 -5.05
C TYR A 200 120.02 -59.02 -5.95
N PHE A 201 120.15 -58.78 -7.27
CA PHE A 201 120.57 -59.79 -8.26
C PHE A 201 122.05 -59.67 -8.70
N GLY A 202 122.70 -58.52 -8.50
CA GLY A 202 124.12 -58.31 -8.83
C GLY A 202 125.11 -58.84 -7.77
N ARG A 203 124.61 -59.44 -6.69
CA ARG A 203 125.40 -60.22 -5.73
C ARG A 203 125.13 -61.71 -5.95
N GLY A 204 125.55 -62.21 -7.10
CA GLY A 204 125.71 -63.62 -7.44
C GLY A 204 127.13 -63.86 -7.89
#